data_AF-A0A523X7L9-F1
#
_entry.id   AF-A0A523X7L9-F1
#
_cell.length_a   1.000
_cell.length_b   1.000
_cell.length_c   1.000
_cell.angle_alpha   90.00
_cell.angle_beta   90.00
_cell.angle_gamma   90.00
#
_symmetry.space_group_name_H-M   'P 1'
#
loop_
_entity.id
_entity.type
_entity.pdbx_description
1 polymer ?
#
loop_
_entity_poly.entity_id
_entity_poly.type
_entity_poly.pdbx_seq_one_letter_code
_entity_poly.pdbx_strand_id
1 'polypeptide(L)'
;MGYQDDIPQEDDTLAKSQEDLLNNFQAISTGFNVNHEGFNSEEKGMHKFLNMPEQEEAPSTGEKDGALYTKEVEEKLELFFREKEDGKEIQLTNASKAESTGNVILPGGVIFSWGSSLVVEGESADIYPNEISTILNIQFSVNSNVTEHFAWHGIGANGFKIVSNIGAEEININWLVIGK
;
A
#
# COMPACT_ATOMS: atom_id res chain seq x y z
N MET A 1 28.94 -16.37 2.54
CA MET A 1 29.32 -16.02 3.92
C MET A 1 28.38 -14.93 4.41
N GLY A 2 28.11 -14.85 5.72
CA GLY A 2 27.23 -13.82 6.30
C GLY A 2 27.95 -12.49 6.53
N TYR A 3 27.19 -11.46 6.90
CA TYR A 3 27.71 -10.17 7.34
C TYR A 3 28.54 -10.34 8.63
N GLN A 4 29.70 -9.70 8.70
CA GLN A 4 30.58 -9.62 9.88
C GLN A 4 30.53 -8.20 10.42
N ASP A 5 30.04 -7.99 11.64
CA ASP A 5 29.85 -6.66 12.23
C ASP A 5 31.11 -6.06 12.84
N ASP A 6 32.17 -6.87 13.00
CA ASP A 6 33.41 -6.54 13.69
C ASP A 6 34.61 -6.38 12.76
N ILE A 7 34.41 -6.23 11.45
CA ILE A 7 35.51 -5.92 10.52
C ILE A 7 35.54 -4.44 10.09
N PRO A 8 36.72 -3.84 9.90
CA PRO A 8 38.05 -4.41 10.15
C PRO A 8 38.44 -4.39 11.63
N GLN A 9 39.32 -5.32 12.03
CA GLN A 9 39.94 -5.35 13.37
C GLN A 9 41.17 -4.42 13.43
N GLU A 10 41.59 -4.03 14.64
CA GLU A 10 42.71 -3.09 14.85
C GLU A 10 44.05 -3.58 14.25
N ASP A 11 44.26 -4.89 14.21
CA ASP A 11 45.46 -5.54 13.68
C ASP A 11 45.34 -5.97 12.21
N ASP A 12 44.21 -5.68 11.56
CA ASP A 12 44.04 -6.01 10.15
C ASP A 12 44.90 -5.11 9.25
N THR A 13 45.55 -5.75 8.28
CA THR A 13 46.14 -5.03 7.15
C THR A 13 45.09 -4.80 6.07
N LEU A 14 45.25 -3.75 5.27
CA LEU A 14 44.37 -3.46 4.13
C LEU A 14 44.18 -4.67 3.19
N ALA A 15 45.25 -5.44 2.95
CA ALA A 15 45.21 -6.63 2.11
C ALA A 15 44.39 -7.78 2.71
N LYS A 16 44.34 -7.88 4.05
CA LYS A 16 43.58 -8.90 4.78
C LYS A 16 42.08 -8.56 4.80
N SER A 17 41.70 -7.33 5.12
CA SER A 17 40.29 -6.95 5.23
C SER A 17 39.59 -6.77 3.87
N GLN A 18 40.31 -6.75 2.75
CA GLN A 18 39.69 -6.45 1.45
C GLN A 18 38.61 -7.48 1.06
N GLU A 19 38.90 -8.77 1.24
CA GLU A 19 37.94 -9.83 0.94
C GLU A 19 36.73 -9.77 1.89
N ASP A 20 36.98 -9.55 3.18
CA ASP A 20 35.92 -9.49 4.19
C ASP A 20 35.00 -8.27 3.97
N LEU A 21 35.58 -7.09 3.66
CA LEU A 21 34.82 -5.89 3.31
C LEU A 21 33.98 -6.10 2.04
N LEU A 22 34.55 -6.73 1.01
CA LEU A 22 33.81 -7.07 -0.21
C LEU A 22 32.64 -8.00 0.10
N ASN A 23 32.89 -9.03 0.91
CA ASN A 23 31.85 -9.97 1.36
C ASN A 23 30.75 -9.26 2.15
N ASN A 24 31.10 -8.30 3.02
CA ASN A 24 30.12 -7.48 3.73
C ASN A 24 29.28 -6.62 2.78
N PHE A 25 29.89 -5.94 1.82
CA PHE A 25 29.13 -5.15 0.84
C PHE A 25 28.21 -6.02 -0.02
N GLN A 26 28.64 -7.23 -0.38
CA GLN A 26 27.79 -8.20 -1.07
C GLN A 26 26.64 -8.68 -0.18
N ALA A 27 26.88 -8.96 1.09
CA ALA A 27 25.85 -9.37 2.05
C ALA A 27 24.82 -8.25 2.26
N ILE A 28 25.26 -7.01 2.46
CA ILE A 28 24.41 -5.82 2.56
C ILE A 28 23.59 -5.65 1.28
N SER A 29 24.22 -5.69 0.11
CA SER A 29 23.52 -5.57 -1.18
C SER A 29 22.48 -6.67 -1.34
N THR A 30 22.81 -7.91 -1.00
CA THR A 30 21.87 -9.04 -1.06
C THR A 30 20.68 -8.82 -0.15
N GLY A 31 20.90 -8.45 1.12
CA GLY A 31 19.84 -8.21 2.09
C GLY A 31 18.96 -7.01 1.69
N PHE A 32 19.57 -5.92 1.23
CA PHE A 32 18.86 -4.72 0.77
C PHE A 32 17.96 -5.04 -0.43
N ASN A 33 18.48 -5.77 -1.42
CA ASN A 33 17.77 -6.09 -2.67
C ASN A 33 16.58 -7.06 -2.48
N VAL A 34 16.41 -7.68 -1.30
CA VAL A 34 15.23 -8.52 -0.99
C VAL A 34 13.95 -7.70 -1.14
N ASN A 35 13.93 -6.47 -0.61
CA ASN A 35 12.75 -5.61 -0.67
C ASN A 35 13.08 -4.15 -1.03
N HIS A 36 14.21 -3.91 -1.69
CA HIS A 36 14.48 -2.62 -2.30
C HIS A 36 14.96 -2.78 -3.73
N GLU A 37 14.71 -1.75 -4.52
CA GLU A 37 15.37 -1.53 -5.79
C GLU A 37 16.86 -1.25 -5.56
N GLY A 38 17.69 -1.93 -6.34
CA GLY A 38 19.13 -2.01 -6.06
C GLY A 38 19.84 -0.66 -6.18
N PHE A 39 21.02 -0.54 -5.57
CA PHE A 39 21.77 0.73 -5.48
C PHE A 39 22.09 1.39 -6.84
N ASN A 40 22.13 0.61 -7.92
CA ASN A 40 22.42 1.09 -9.27
C ASN A 40 21.16 1.27 -10.15
N SER A 41 19.96 1.13 -9.57
CA SER A 41 18.71 1.37 -10.29
C SER A 41 18.34 2.85 -10.34
N GLU A 42 17.48 3.23 -11.28
CA GLU A 42 16.90 4.57 -11.33
C GLU A 42 16.03 4.85 -10.09
N GLU A 43 15.35 3.81 -9.60
CA GLU A 43 14.46 3.81 -8.42
C GLU A 43 15.19 3.42 -7.12
N LYS A 44 16.52 3.57 -7.07
CA LYS A 44 17.35 3.15 -5.93
C LYS A 44 16.80 3.65 -4.60
N GLY A 45 16.72 2.76 -3.61
CA GLY A 45 16.17 3.09 -2.30
C GLY A 45 14.66 2.92 -2.17
N MET A 46 13.93 2.68 -3.26
CA MET A 46 12.50 2.39 -3.19
C MET A 46 12.25 0.94 -2.77
N HIS A 47 11.18 0.70 -2.01
CA HIS A 47 10.74 -0.65 -1.67
C HIS A 47 10.05 -1.32 -2.85
N LYS A 48 10.27 -2.64 -3.02
CA LYS A 48 9.59 -3.44 -4.06
C LYS A 48 8.15 -3.79 -3.65
N PHE A 49 7.96 -4.05 -2.36
CA PHE A 49 6.68 -4.35 -1.77
C PHE A 49 6.63 -3.85 -0.32
N LEU A 50 5.43 -3.60 0.19
CA LEU A 50 5.21 -3.33 1.60
C LEU A 50 4.89 -4.66 2.28
N ASN A 51 5.64 -5.03 3.32
CA ASN A 51 5.33 -6.20 4.15
C ASN A 51 4.90 -5.71 5.55
N MET A 52 3.69 -6.10 5.98
CA MET A 52 3.11 -5.69 7.26
C MET A 52 2.72 -6.94 8.05
N PRO A 53 3.28 -7.15 9.25
CA PRO A 53 2.89 -8.28 10.09
C PRO A 53 1.45 -8.10 10.55
N GLU A 54 0.71 -9.20 10.56
CA GLU A 54 -0.61 -9.27 11.18
C GLU A 54 -0.52 -8.93 12.67
N GLN A 55 -1.51 -8.19 13.16
CA GLN A 55 -1.70 -7.88 14.56
C GLN A 55 -3.07 -8.37 15.01
N GLU A 56 -3.13 -8.93 16.22
CA GLU A 56 -4.38 -9.38 16.82
C GLU A 56 -5.32 -8.20 17.13
N GLU A 57 -4.76 -7.06 17.52
CA GLU A 57 -5.50 -5.87 17.96
C GLU A 57 -4.93 -4.60 17.32
N ALA A 58 -5.73 -3.54 17.31
CA ALA A 58 -5.29 -2.25 16.83
C ALA A 58 -4.17 -1.66 17.72
N PRO A 59 -3.05 -1.16 17.14
CA PRO A 59 -2.02 -0.45 17.89
C PRO A 59 -2.61 0.72 18.67
N SER A 60 -2.02 1.05 19.82
CA SER A 60 -2.36 2.30 20.51
C SER A 60 -1.71 3.50 19.82
N THR A 61 -2.44 4.62 19.72
CA THR A 61 -2.00 5.84 19.05
C THR A 61 -2.02 7.04 19.99
N GLY A 62 -0.98 7.88 19.94
CA GLY A 62 -0.93 9.15 20.65
C GLY A 62 -1.66 10.29 19.94
N GLU A 63 -1.59 11.50 20.50
CA GLU A 63 -2.21 12.73 19.97
C GLU A 63 -1.77 13.08 18.53
N LYS A 64 -0.58 12.64 18.13
CA LYS A 64 0.03 13.00 16.85
C LYS A 64 0.29 11.80 15.96
N ASP A 65 -0.23 10.63 16.33
CA ASP A 65 0.09 9.38 15.68
C ASP A 65 -1.16 8.81 15.02
N GLY A 66 -1.04 8.34 13.78
CA GLY A 66 -1.99 7.38 13.22
C GLY A 66 -1.28 6.04 13.05
N ALA A 67 -2.03 4.95 13.01
CA ALA A 67 -1.44 3.63 12.81
C ALA A 67 -2.05 2.95 11.59
N LEU A 68 -1.19 2.50 10.66
CA LEU A 68 -1.57 1.57 9.62
C LEU A 68 -1.14 0.17 10.07
N TYR A 69 -2.06 -0.79 10.06
CA TYR A 69 -1.78 -2.16 10.51
C TYR A 69 -2.66 -3.16 9.76
N THR A 70 -2.31 -4.44 9.83
CA THR A 70 -3.11 -5.52 9.28
C THR A 70 -3.68 -6.37 10.43
N LYS A 71 -4.91 -6.84 10.27
CA LYS A 71 -5.61 -7.71 11.24
C LYS A 71 -6.51 -8.68 10.49
N GLU A 72 -6.63 -9.91 10.97
CA GLU A 72 -7.56 -10.88 10.40
C GLU A 72 -9.02 -10.53 10.79
N VAL A 73 -9.90 -10.49 9.79
CA VAL A 73 -11.35 -10.38 9.97
C VAL A 73 -12.02 -11.40 9.06
N GLU A 74 -12.81 -12.29 9.65
CA GLU A 74 -13.54 -13.35 8.92
C GLU A 74 -12.59 -14.19 8.04
N GLU A 75 -11.47 -14.66 8.63
CA GLU A 75 -10.45 -15.50 7.96
C GLU A 75 -9.72 -14.82 6.79
N LYS A 76 -9.78 -13.49 6.72
CA LYS A 76 -9.08 -12.68 5.72
C LYS A 76 -8.21 -11.63 6.38
N LEU A 77 -6.97 -11.51 5.94
CA LEU A 77 -6.07 -10.44 6.37
C LEU A 77 -6.47 -9.14 5.69
N GLU A 78 -6.79 -8.12 6.48
CA GLU A 78 -7.32 -6.84 6.01
C GLU A 78 -6.44 -5.70 6.52
N LEU A 79 -6.38 -4.60 5.75
CA LEU A 79 -5.65 -3.38 6.10
C LEU A 79 -6.56 -2.43 6.88
N PHE A 80 -6.03 -1.84 7.93
CA PHE A 80 -6.73 -0.89 8.79
C PHE A 80 -5.91 0.36 9.02
N PHE A 81 -6.60 1.48 9.19
CA PHE A 81 -6.05 2.71 9.73
C PHE A 81 -6.73 3.02 11.06
N ARG A 82 -5.93 3.26 12.10
CA ARG A 82 -6.40 3.81 13.37
C ARG A 82 -6.05 5.29 13.45
N GLU A 83 -7.06 6.10 13.72
CA GLU A 83 -6.88 7.53 14.00
C GLU A 83 -6.08 7.76 15.29
N LYS A 84 -5.65 9.00 15.49
CA LYS A 84 -4.95 9.45 16.71
C LYS A 84 -5.78 9.27 17.98
N GLU A 85 -5.08 9.28 19.12
CA GLU A 85 -5.67 9.15 20.46
C GLU A 85 -6.59 7.93 20.60
N ASP A 86 -6.12 6.78 20.12
CA ASP A 86 -6.88 5.54 20.13
C ASP A 86 -8.25 5.63 19.42
N GLY A 87 -8.38 6.59 18.48
CA GLY A 87 -9.62 6.95 17.79
C GLY A 87 -10.21 5.88 16.88
N LYS A 88 -10.98 6.31 15.88
CA LYS A 88 -11.74 5.39 15.02
C LYS A 88 -10.79 4.42 14.30
N GLU A 89 -11.13 3.13 14.34
CA GLU A 89 -10.58 2.10 13.49
C GLU A 89 -11.33 2.09 12.15
N ILE A 90 -10.59 2.20 11.05
CA ILE A 90 -11.12 2.27 9.69
C ILE A 90 -10.55 1.09 8.90
N GLN A 91 -11.41 0.16 8.51
CA GLN A 91 -11.04 -0.93 7.62
C GLN A 91 -10.95 -0.42 6.19
N LEU A 92 -9.79 -0.56 5.56
CA LEU A 92 -9.49 0.02 4.25
C LEU A 92 -9.75 -0.94 3.09
N THR A 93 -9.67 -2.26 3.31
CA THR A 93 -9.71 -3.27 2.24
C THR A 93 -10.98 -4.13 2.23
N ASN A 94 -11.80 -4.09 3.28
CA ASN A 94 -13.05 -4.86 3.29
C ASN A 94 -14.17 -4.12 2.58
N ALA A 95 -14.52 -4.67 1.42
CA ALA A 95 -15.53 -4.17 0.52
C ALA A 95 -16.95 -4.09 1.12
N SER A 96 -17.28 -4.84 2.16
CA SER A 96 -18.62 -4.83 2.79
C SER A 96 -18.79 -3.74 3.85
N LYS A 97 -17.69 -3.10 4.29
CA LYS A 97 -17.67 -2.14 5.42
C LYS A 97 -17.04 -0.78 5.11
N ALA A 98 -16.58 -0.53 3.88
CA ALA A 98 -16.18 0.80 3.42
C ALA A 98 -17.42 1.70 3.20
N GLU A 99 -18.23 1.90 4.25
CA GLU A 99 -19.49 2.66 4.19
C GLU A 99 -19.28 4.18 4.10
N SER A 100 -18.06 4.68 4.31
CA SER A 100 -17.77 6.11 4.20
C SER A 100 -16.52 6.34 3.36
N THR A 101 -16.70 7.04 2.23
CA THR A 101 -15.58 7.63 1.49
C THR A 101 -14.73 8.46 2.44
N GLY A 102 -13.42 8.24 2.41
CA GLY A 102 -12.49 8.90 3.31
C GLY A 102 -11.12 9.05 2.67
N ASN A 103 -10.28 9.84 3.31
CA ASN A 103 -8.87 9.94 2.96
C ASN A 103 -8.01 10.08 4.22
N VAL A 104 -6.73 9.74 4.08
CA VAL A 104 -5.69 10.04 5.06
C VAL A 104 -4.43 10.49 4.33
N ILE A 105 -3.81 11.55 4.84
CA ILE A 105 -2.50 12.03 4.38
C ILE A 105 -1.44 11.46 5.33
N LEU A 106 -0.56 10.64 4.79
CA LEU A 106 0.59 10.08 5.49
C LEU A 106 1.79 11.04 5.42
N PRO A 107 2.73 10.94 6.38
CA PRO A 107 4.01 11.63 6.28
C PRO A 107 4.69 11.37 4.93
N GLY A 108 5.30 12.41 4.36
CA GLY A 108 5.88 12.34 3.00
C GLY A 108 4.89 12.67 1.87
N GLY A 109 3.67 13.10 2.20
CA GLY A 109 2.68 13.60 1.24
C GLY A 109 1.97 12.49 0.47
N VAL A 110 2.03 11.25 0.95
CA VAL A 110 1.25 10.15 0.36
C VAL A 110 -0.17 10.24 0.87
N ILE A 111 -1.14 10.14 -0.04
CA ILE A 111 -2.56 10.22 0.27
C ILE A 111 -3.19 8.87 -0.06
N PHE A 112 -3.87 8.28 0.92
CA PHE A 112 -4.76 7.15 0.70
C PHE A 112 -6.18 7.69 0.69
N SER A 113 -6.91 7.45 -0.39
CA SER A 113 -8.35 7.74 -0.49
C SER A 113 -9.09 6.46 -0.75
N TRP A 114 -10.16 6.20 -0.02
CA TRP A 114 -10.99 5.01 -0.20
C TRP A 114 -12.47 5.40 -0.26
N GLY A 115 -13.29 4.50 -0.77
CA GLY A 115 -14.73 4.65 -0.74
C GLY A 115 -15.44 3.56 -1.51
N SER A 116 -16.75 3.73 -1.61
CA SER A 116 -17.61 2.89 -2.42
C SER A 116 -18.40 3.75 -3.41
N SER A 117 -18.77 3.16 -4.53
CA SER A 117 -19.63 3.82 -5.52
C SER A 117 -20.57 2.79 -6.12
N LEU A 118 -21.83 3.19 -6.22
CA LEU A 118 -22.86 2.43 -6.92
C LEU A 118 -22.73 2.71 -8.40
N VAL A 119 -22.58 1.66 -9.21
CA VAL A 119 -22.61 1.77 -10.68
C VAL A 119 -23.81 1.01 -11.19
N VAL A 120 -24.69 1.71 -11.89
CA VAL A 120 -25.86 1.16 -12.58
C VAL A 120 -25.49 0.80 -14.02
N GLU A 121 -26.20 -0.15 -14.62
CA GLU A 121 -26.00 -0.57 -16.01
C GLU A 121 -26.03 0.61 -16.99
N GLY A 122 -25.05 0.65 -17.90
CA GLY A 122 -24.94 1.69 -18.92
C GLY A 122 -24.57 3.06 -18.38
N GLU A 123 -24.43 3.20 -17.06
CA GLU A 123 -23.93 4.40 -16.41
C GLU A 123 -22.42 4.30 -16.16
N SER A 124 -21.85 5.46 -15.86
CA SER A 124 -20.48 5.56 -15.42
C SER A 124 -20.41 6.35 -14.13
N ALA A 125 -19.65 5.84 -13.17
CA ALA A 125 -19.29 6.60 -11.99
C ALA A 125 -17.92 7.25 -12.22
N ASP A 126 -17.89 8.57 -12.10
CA ASP A 126 -16.65 9.33 -12.00
C ASP A 126 -16.27 9.42 -10.51
N ILE A 127 -15.10 8.89 -10.16
CA ILE A 127 -14.61 8.87 -8.79
C ILE A 127 -13.47 9.86 -8.66
N TYR A 128 -13.70 10.90 -7.86
CA TYR A 128 -12.77 12.00 -7.62
C TYR A 128 -12.26 11.93 -6.18
N PRO A 129 -11.07 11.38 -5.93
CA PRO A 129 -10.38 11.59 -4.67
C PRO A 129 -9.91 13.05 -4.65
N ASN A 130 -10.71 13.93 -4.04
CA ASN A 130 -10.60 15.40 -4.10
C ASN A 130 -9.24 15.98 -3.63
N GLU A 131 -8.34 15.14 -3.11
CA GLU A 131 -7.05 15.51 -2.54
C GLU A 131 -5.85 14.95 -3.35
N ILE A 132 -6.07 14.09 -4.35
CA ILE A 132 -4.96 13.43 -5.08
C ILE A 132 -4.65 14.17 -6.37
N SER A 133 -3.46 14.77 -6.45
CA SER A 133 -2.95 15.45 -7.65
C SER A 133 -2.29 14.49 -8.64
N THR A 134 -1.73 13.40 -8.13
CA THR A 134 -1.08 12.35 -8.93
C THR A 134 -1.46 10.98 -8.38
N ILE A 135 -2.10 10.15 -9.20
CA ILE A 135 -2.47 8.78 -8.84
C ILE A 135 -1.25 7.86 -9.04
N LEU A 136 -0.84 7.17 -7.98
CA LEU A 136 0.24 6.17 -7.99
C LEU A 136 -0.31 4.74 -8.17
N ASN A 137 -1.44 4.42 -7.55
CA ASN A 137 -2.06 3.10 -7.63
C ASN A 137 -3.58 3.20 -7.45
N ILE A 138 -4.33 2.31 -8.11
CA ILE A 138 -5.75 2.10 -7.84
C ILE A 138 -6.04 0.61 -7.70
N GLN A 139 -6.76 0.25 -6.64
CA GLN A 139 -7.30 -1.09 -6.45
C GLN A 139 -8.83 -1.04 -6.40
N PHE A 140 -9.45 -2.10 -6.94
CA PHE A 140 -10.90 -2.28 -6.97
C PHE A 140 -11.28 -3.63 -6.39
N SER A 141 -12.41 -3.66 -5.69
CA SER A 141 -13.08 -4.89 -5.30
C SER A 141 -14.57 -4.78 -5.55
N VAL A 142 -15.17 -5.89 -6.01
CA VAL A 142 -16.58 -5.99 -6.36
C VAL A 142 -17.23 -7.02 -5.45
N ASN A 143 -18.28 -6.63 -4.73
CA ASN A 143 -19.03 -7.53 -3.85
C ASN A 143 -20.07 -8.36 -4.61
N SER A 144 -19.68 -8.99 -5.72
CA SER A 144 -20.62 -9.80 -6.50
C SER A 144 -19.92 -11.00 -7.14
N ASN A 145 -20.64 -12.11 -7.29
CA ASN A 145 -20.16 -13.31 -7.98
C ASN A 145 -20.07 -13.12 -9.51
N VAL A 146 -20.16 -11.89 -10.02
CA VAL A 146 -20.20 -11.63 -11.46
C VAL A 146 -18.77 -11.42 -11.95
N THR A 147 -18.23 -12.46 -12.58
CA THR A 147 -16.80 -12.64 -12.85
C THR A 147 -16.22 -11.68 -13.91
N GLU A 148 -17.04 -11.00 -14.73
CA GLU A 148 -16.53 -10.38 -15.97
C GLU A 148 -17.33 -9.15 -16.50
N HIS A 149 -17.45 -8.02 -15.78
CA HIS A 149 -18.30 -6.90 -16.31
C HIS A 149 -17.80 -5.46 -16.18
N PHE A 150 -16.50 -5.22 -16.01
CA PHE A 150 -15.97 -3.84 -15.93
C PHE A 150 -14.92 -3.55 -16.99
N ALA A 151 -15.07 -2.40 -17.64
CA ALA A 151 -14.00 -1.80 -18.43
C ALA A 151 -13.48 -0.57 -17.71
N TRP A 152 -12.22 -0.63 -17.29
CA TRP A 152 -11.48 0.54 -16.84
C TRP A 152 -11.25 1.48 -18.02
N HIS A 153 -11.74 2.72 -17.91
CA HIS A 153 -11.70 3.71 -18.99
C HIS A 153 -10.62 4.79 -18.81
N GLY A 154 -9.68 4.57 -17.89
CA GLY A 154 -8.49 5.41 -17.73
C GLY A 154 -8.43 6.17 -16.40
N ILE A 155 -7.24 6.71 -16.12
CA ILE A 155 -6.96 7.66 -15.05
C ILE A 155 -6.93 9.06 -15.68
N GLY A 156 -7.83 9.95 -15.23
CA GLY A 156 -7.79 11.37 -15.53
C GLY A 156 -7.05 12.14 -14.45
N ALA A 157 -6.73 13.42 -14.73
CA ALA A 157 -6.03 14.29 -13.79
C ALA A 157 -6.74 14.49 -12.44
N ASN A 158 -8.04 14.18 -12.37
CA ASN A 158 -8.85 14.40 -11.18
C ASN A 158 -9.43 13.09 -10.61
N GLY A 159 -9.16 11.92 -11.20
CA GLY A 159 -9.83 10.70 -10.77
C GLY A 159 -9.80 9.58 -11.79
N PHE A 160 -10.71 8.63 -11.63
CA PHE A 160 -10.86 7.51 -12.57
C PHE A 160 -12.34 7.25 -12.84
N LYS A 161 -12.58 6.58 -13.97
CA LYS A 161 -13.92 6.29 -14.46
C LYS A 161 -14.14 4.79 -14.53
N ILE A 162 -15.23 4.32 -13.95
CA ILE A 162 -15.70 2.93 -14.08
C ILE A 162 -16.98 2.91 -14.89
N VAL A 163 -17.06 1.96 -15.82
CA VAL A 163 -18.23 1.70 -16.65
C VAL A 163 -18.63 0.24 -16.47
N SER A 164 -19.91 0.00 -16.16
CA SER A 164 -20.51 -1.33 -16.17
C SER A 164 -21.00 -1.66 -17.58
N ASN A 165 -20.56 -2.79 -18.14
CA ASN A 165 -20.79 -3.09 -19.56
C ASN A 165 -21.98 -4.03 -19.85
N ILE A 166 -22.48 -4.85 -18.91
CA ILE A 166 -23.63 -5.76 -19.15
C ILE A 166 -24.31 -6.15 -17.81
N GLY A 167 -25.65 -6.08 -17.75
CA GLY A 167 -26.49 -6.73 -16.72
C GLY A 167 -27.22 -5.75 -15.81
N ALA A 168 -28.49 -6.02 -15.51
CA ALA A 168 -29.43 -5.10 -14.84
C ALA A 168 -29.26 -4.96 -13.31
N GLU A 169 -28.15 -5.44 -12.74
CA GLU A 169 -27.94 -5.42 -11.30
C GLU A 169 -27.05 -4.23 -10.90
N GLU A 170 -27.47 -3.53 -9.85
CA GLU A 170 -26.67 -2.50 -9.21
C GLU A 170 -25.42 -3.12 -8.59
N ILE A 171 -24.25 -2.54 -8.87
CA ILE A 171 -22.99 -3.06 -8.34
C ILE A 171 -22.32 -2.03 -7.44
N ASN A 172 -22.02 -2.44 -6.21
CA ASN A 172 -21.18 -1.69 -5.29
C ASN A 172 -19.71 -1.98 -5.60
N ILE A 173 -18.99 -0.94 -6.00
CA ILE A 173 -17.56 -1.00 -6.25
C ILE A 173 -16.84 -0.30 -5.11
N ASN A 174 -15.91 -1.01 -4.49
CA ASN A 174 -15.01 -0.45 -3.51
C ASN A 174 -13.69 -0.10 -4.17
N TRP A 175 -13.13 1.03 -3.80
CA TRP A 175 -11.91 1.54 -4.38
C TRP A 175 -10.95 2.05 -3.31
N LEU A 176 -9.66 1.86 -3.57
CA LEU A 176 -8.55 2.45 -2.85
C LEU A 176 -7.62 3.12 -3.87
N VAL A 177 -7.38 4.41 -3.69
CA VAL A 177 -6.44 5.18 -4.48
C VAL A 177 -5.29 5.62 -3.60
N ILE A 178 -4.08 5.38 -4.08
CA ILE A 178 -2.85 5.88 -3.46
C ILE A 178 -2.29 6.96 -4.38
N GLY A 179 -1.98 8.13 -3.83
CA GLY A 179 -1.50 9.27 -4.60
C GLY A 179 -0.63 10.23 -3.82
N LYS A 180 -0.31 11.36 -4.45
CA LYS A 180 0.37 12.53 -3.86
C LYS A 180 -0.33 13.82 -4.26
#